data_AF-A0AA38LKE7-F1
#
_entry.id   AF-A0AA38LKE7-F1
#
_cell.length_a   1.000
_cell.length_b   1.000
_cell.length_c   1.000
_cell.angle_alpha   90.00
_cell.angle_beta   90.00
_cell.angle_gamma   90.00
#
_symmetry.space_group_name_H-M   'P 1'
#
loop_
_entity.id
_entity.type
_entity.pdbx_description
1 polymer ?
#
loop_
_entity_poly.entity_id
_entity_poly.type
_entity_poly.pdbx_seq_one_letter_code
_entity_poly.pdbx_strand_id
1 'polypeptide(L)' 'FSYVENDTLVATTDAAAVEDLLTFLKKFVKTSRTLQNRPIFIVAESYGGKHASMLGLALSKAISAGQLKINLG' A
#
# COMPACT_ATOMS: atom_id res chain seq x y z
N PHE A 1 16.22 -0.90 5.54
CA PHE A 1 15.40 0.06 6.30
C PHE A 1 14.93 1.17 5.38
N SER A 2 13.79 1.81 5.66
CA SER A 2 13.22 2.88 4.83
C SER A 2 13.92 4.21 5.11
N TYR A 3 14.30 4.94 4.06
CA TYR A 3 14.88 6.28 4.13
C TYR A 3 14.63 7.02 2.80
N VAL A 4 14.88 8.33 2.81
CA VAL A 4 14.93 9.17 1.61
C VAL A 4 16.31 9.80 1.51
N GLU A 5 16.82 9.99 0.29
CA GLU A 5 18.12 10.65 0.07
C GLU A 5 18.05 12.17 0.28
N ASN A 6 16.85 12.74 0.20
CA ASN A 6 16.59 14.16 0.38
C ASN A 6 15.47 14.33 1.42
N ASP A 7 15.78 15.01 2.52
CA ASP A 7 14.88 15.20 3.66
C ASP A 7 13.59 15.94 3.30
N THR A 8 13.56 16.70 2.20
CA THR A 8 12.33 17.33 1.70
C THR A 8 11.28 16.34 1.21
N LEU A 9 11.67 15.07 0.99
CA LEU A 9 10.80 13.99 0.54
C LEU A 9 10.22 13.17 1.69
N VAL A 10 10.56 13.49 2.95
CA VAL A 10 9.96 12.80 4.11
C VAL A 10 8.45 13.04 4.07
N ALA A 11 7.66 11.96 4.05
CA ALA A 11 6.21 12.04 4.08
C ALA A 11 5.73 12.70 5.39
N THR A 12 5.11 13.87 5.28
CA THR A 12 4.60 14.64 6.43
C THR A 12 3.08 14.57 6.61
N THR A 13 2.39 13.86 5.70
CA THR A 13 0.93 13.67 5.76
C THR A 13 0.56 12.20 5.63
N ASP A 14 -0.57 11.81 6.23
CA ASP A 14 -1.08 10.44 6.12
C ASP A 14 -1.38 10.04 4.68
N ALA A 15 -1.85 11.00 3.87
CA ALA A 15 -2.11 10.77 2.45
C ALA A 15 -0.82 10.41 1.70
N ALA A 16 0.25 11.20 1.88
CA ALA A 16 1.55 10.92 1.26
C ALA A 16 2.11 9.55 1.70
N ALA A 17 2.05 9.24 3.00
CA ALA A 17 2.50 7.95 3.52
C ALA A 17 1.73 6.76 2.91
N VAL A 18 0.41 6.89 2.75
CA VAL A 18 -0.44 5.85 2.13
C VAL A 18 -0.20 5.74 0.63
N GLU A 19 0.04 6.85 -0.07
CA GLU A 19 0.37 6.86 -1.50
C GLU A 19 1.71 6.17 -1.79
N ASP A 20 2.73 6.42 -0.96
CA ASP A 20 4.02 5.74 -1.04
C ASP A 20 3.88 4.24 -0.76
N LEU A 21 3.10 3.87 0.27
CA LEU A 21 2.85 2.47 0.60
C LEU A 21 2.05 1.74 -0.50
N LEU A 22 1.07 2.40 -1.11
CA LEU A 22 0.35 1.87 -2.28
C LEU A 22 1.31 1.67 -3.47
N THR A 23 2.21 2.63 -3.71
CA THR A 23 3.21 2.54 -4.77
C THR A 23 4.16 1.38 -4.53
N PHE A 24 4.61 1.20 -3.29
CA PHE A 24 5.38 0.03 -2.87
C PHE A 24 4.60 -1.26 -3.16
N LEU A 25 3.36 -1.40 -2.70
CA LEU A 25 2.57 -2.61 -2.90
C LEU A 25 2.36 -2.93 -4.38
N LYS A 26 2.04 -1.94 -5.22
CA LYS A 26 1.92 -2.10 -6.68
C LYS A 26 3.18 -2.66 -7.32
N LYS A 27 4.36 -2.31 -6.81
CA LYS A 27 5.65 -2.86 -7.27
C LYS A 27 5.93 -4.23 -6.65
N PHE A 28 5.71 -4.37 -5.35
CA PHE A 28 6.01 -5.57 -4.59
C PHE A 28 5.23 -6.78 -5.07
N VAL A 29 3.91 -6.66 -5.33
CA VAL A 29 3.11 -7.81 -5.79
C VAL A 29 3.45 -8.25 -7.23
N LYS A 30 4.20 -7.44 -7.99
CA LYS A 30 4.72 -7.84 -9.30
C LYS A 30 5.94 -8.75 -9.19
N THR A 31 6.62 -8.80 -8.05
CA THR A 31 7.81 -9.64 -7.86
C THR A 31 7.47 -11.12 -7.69
N SER A 32 6.23 -11.46 -7.34
CA SER A 32 5.79 -12.83 -7.11
C SER A 32 4.37 -13.08 -7.62
N ARG A 33 4.22 -14.08 -8.50
CA ARG A 33 2.91 -14.50 -9.00
C ARG A 33 2.03 -15.09 -7.89
N THR A 34 2.64 -15.66 -6.85
CA THR A 34 1.92 -16.20 -5.69
C THR A 34 1.13 -15.11 -4.99
N LEU A 35 1.69 -13.90 -4.83
CA LEU A 35 1.03 -12.77 -4.18
C LEU A 35 -0.21 -12.28 -4.95
N GLN A 36 -0.23 -12.44 -6.28
CA GLN A 36 -1.38 -12.03 -7.10
C GLN A 36 -2.57 -12.99 -6.98
N ASN A 37 -2.33 -14.23 -6.56
CA ASN A 37 -3.30 -15.32 -6.58
C ASN A 37 -3.73 -15.78 -5.17
N ARG A 38 -3.26 -15.12 -4.12
CA ARG A 38 -3.57 -15.45 -2.71
C ARG A 38 -4.28 -14.26 -2.05
N PRO A 39 -5.15 -14.51 -1.07
CA PRO A 39 -5.74 -13.41 -0.30
C PRO A 39 -4.64 -12.65 0.45
N ILE A 40 -4.69 -11.32 0.36
CA ILE A 40 -3.83 -10.40 1.09
C ILE A 40 -4.70 -9.71 2.13
N PHE A 41 -4.24 -9.72 3.37
CA PHE A 41 -4.89 -9.05 4.49
C PHE A 41 -4.03 -7.88 4.97
N ILE A 42 -4.67 -6.78 5.33
CA ILE A 42 -4.02 -5.66 5.99
C ILE A 42 -4.39 -5.71 7.47
N VAL A 43 -3.37 -5.81 8.32
CA VAL A 43 -3.50 -5.77 9.78
C VAL A 43 -2.67 -4.61 10.30
N ALA A 44 -3.16 -3.94 11.34
CA ALA A 44 -2.47 -2.81 11.93
C ALA A 44 -2.82 -2.62 13.41
N GLU A 45 -1.97 -1.90 14.11
CA GLU A 45 -2.10 -1.55 15.52
C GLU A 45 -1.85 -0.05 15.69
N SER A 46 -2.44 0.54 16.74
CA SER A 46 -2.23 1.94 17.10
C SER A 46 -2.51 2.88 15.91
N TYR A 47 -1.62 3.84 15.64
CA TYR A 47 -1.74 4.78 14.53
C TYR A 47 -1.80 4.11 13.15
N GLY A 48 -1.23 2.90 13.03
CA GLY A 48 -1.29 2.11 11.82
C GLY A 48 -2.72 1.78 11.40
N GLY A 49 -3.69 1.76 12.33
CA GLY A 49 -5.10 1.54 12.00
C GLY A 49 -5.65 2.59 11.03
N LYS A 50 -5.24 3.85 11.19
CA LYS A 50 -5.61 4.94 10.27
C LYS A 50 -5.05 4.70 8.88
N HIS A 51 -3.76 4.36 8.78
CA HIS A 51 -3.11 4.05 7.51
C HIS A 51 -3.71 2.80 6.85
N ALA A 52 -4.03 1.76 7.61
CA ALA A 52 -4.67 0.55 7.10
C ALA A 52 -6.04 0.84 6.48
N SER A 53 -6.89 1.63 7.14
CA SER A 53 -8.20 2.02 6.60
C SER A 53 -8.05 2.84 5.31
N MET A 54 -7.15 3.83 5.29
CA MET A 54 -6.89 4.65 4.11
C MET A 54 -6.31 3.83 2.95
N LEU A 55 -5.37 2.94 3.25
CA LEU A 55 -4.76 2.04 2.28
C LEU A 55 -5.77 1.05 1.71
N GLY A 56 -6.64 0.48 2.54
CA GLY A 56 -7.71 -0.42 2.10
C GLY A 56 -8.61 0.24 1.05
N LEU A 57 -9.01 1.50 1.30
CA LEU A 57 -9.77 2.28 0.33
C LEU A 57 -8.98 2.52 -0.97
N ALA A 58 -7.70 2.89 -0.86
CA ALA A 58 -6.86 3.16 -2.02
C ALA A 58 -6.59 1.91 -2.87
N LEU A 59 -6.38 0.75 -2.22
CA LEU A 59 -6.25 -0.55 -2.90
C LEU A 59 -7.55 -0.96 -3.57
N SER A 60 -8.70 -0.82 -2.90
CA SER A 60 -10.01 -1.11 -3.48
C SER A 60 -10.21 -0.32 -4.79
N LYS A 61 -9.93 0.99 -4.77
CA LYS A 61 -9.98 1.84 -5.98
C LYS A 61 -9.00 1.37 -7.06
N ALA A 62 -7.76 1.06 -6.71
CA ALA A 62 -6.74 0.62 -7.66
C ALA A 62 -7.07 -0.74 -8.30
N ILE A 63 -7.68 -1.66 -7.55
CA ILE A 63 -8.17 -2.95 -8.04
C ILE A 63 -9.33 -2.74 -9.01
N SER A 64 -10.34 -1.94 -8.61
CA SER A 64 -11.48 -1.60 -9.47
C SER A 64 -11.06 -0.91 -10.77
N ALA A 65 -10.00 -0.10 -10.74
CA ALA A 65 -9.43 0.55 -11.91
C ALA A 65 -8.51 -0.35 -12.76
N GLY A 66 -8.32 -1.63 -12.40
CA GLY A 66 -7.44 -2.55 -13.12
C GLY A 66 -5.95 -2.25 -12.99
N GLN A 67 -5.56 -1.31 -12.11
CA GLN A 67 -4.17 -0.89 -11.90
C GLN A 67 -3.39 -1.84 -10.99
N LEU A 68 -4.09 -2.71 -10.26
CA LEU A 68 -3.51 -3.66 -9.33
C LEU A 68 -4.28 -4.98 -9.36
N LYS A 69 -3.58 -6.08 -9.58
CA LYS A 69 -4.15 -7.43 -9.57
C LYS A 69 -3.75 -8.17 -8.31
N ILE A 70 -4.58 -8.05 -7.28
CA ILE A 70 -4.47 -8.80 -6.02
C ILE A 70 -5.87 -9.23 -5.57
N ASN A 71 -5.94 -10.25 -4.71
CA ASN A 71 -7.14 -10.60 -3.99
C ASN A 71 -7.08 -9.95 -2.59
N LEU A 72 -7.80 -8.86 -2.38
CA LEU A 72 -7.89 -8.22 -1.07
C LEU A 72 -8.93 -8.98 -0.23
N GLY A 73 -8.48 -9.58 0.88
CA GLY A 73 -9.30 -10.41 1.76
C GLY A 73 -9.96 -9.66 2.90
#